data_AF-A0A950EE29-F1
#
_entry.id   AF-A0A950EE29-F1
#
_cell.length_a   1.000
_cell.length_b   1.000
_cell.length_c   1.000
_cell.angle_alpha   90.00
_cell.angle_beta   90.00
_cell.angle_gamma   90.00
#
_symmetry.space_group_name_H-M   'P 1'
#
loop_
_entity.id
_entity.type
_entity.pdbx_description
1 polymer ?
#
loop_
_entity_poly.entity_id
_entity_poly.type
_entity_poly.pdbx_seq_one_letter_code
_entity_poly.pdbx_strand_id
1 'polypeptide(L)'
;MRKTATSATTATTATTTPTSGAPHEAGAAPDLWERLAAPFAAEEVRSRRGPRGDLRYITARTARRRLNEVLGPANWSCRVEPAEHWVRCSLTIILPDGKAVTREAVGGYPDMPTDEDKVKGGDSDAFKRACVLFGIGEYLYGDEPAEPGPAPPTSNGDGRGEPRNVPRDRISFPDARAFYGWLKDNGYLAIAEQIANREDYPVRVVNWTPAQIDAATLEILERAGGQR
;
A
#
# COMPACT_ATOMS: atom_id res chain seq x y z
N MET A 1 40.73 29.52 79.40
CA MET A 1 41.34 28.17 79.49
C MET A 1 40.24 27.12 79.56
N ARG A 2 40.04 26.35 78.48
CA ARG A 2 39.66 24.93 78.41
C ARG A 2 39.50 24.57 76.93
N LYS A 3 40.40 23.72 76.44
CA LYS A 3 40.37 23.08 75.12
C LYS A 3 39.43 21.87 75.19
N THR A 4 38.69 21.58 74.13
CA THR A 4 38.32 20.20 73.77
C THR A 4 38.03 20.13 72.27
N ALA A 5 38.81 19.30 71.58
CA ALA A 5 38.60 18.83 70.22
C ALA A 5 37.69 17.58 70.25
N THR A 6 36.88 17.35 69.22
CA THR A 6 36.18 16.08 68.95
C THR A 6 35.82 16.07 67.46
N SER A 7 36.67 15.46 66.62
CA SER A 7 36.59 14.09 66.10
C SER A 7 35.68 13.95 64.88
N ALA A 8 36.33 13.76 63.72
CA ALA A 8 35.72 13.34 62.46
C ALA A 8 35.27 11.87 62.57
N THR A 9 34.05 11.59 62.12
CA THR A 9 33.49 10.23 62.05
C THR A 9 33.52 9.77 60.60
N THR A 10 34.35 8.76 60.34
CA THR A 10 34.34 7.96 59.11
C THR A 10 33.17 6.98 59.18
N ALA A 11 32.28 7.00 58.18
CA ALA A 11 31.22 6.00 58.06
C ALA A 11 31.57 5.01 56.95
N THR A 12 31.76 3.78 57.39
CA THR A 12 32.09 2.56 56.66
C THR A 12 30.97 2.10 55.73
N THR A 13 31.37 1.64 54.55
CA THR A 13 30.57 0.93 53.54
C THR A 13 29.97 -0.35 54.11
N ALA A 14 28.67 -0.58 53.91
CA ALA A 14 28.04 -1.88 54.11
C ALA A 14 27.22 -2.25 52.87
N THR A 15 27.85 -3.02 51.99
CA THR A 15 27.22 -3.75 50.89
C THR A 15 26.26 -4.77 51.47
N THR A 16 24.97 -4.65 51.17
CA THR A 16 24.00 -5.75 51.37
C THR A 16 23.23 -5.97 50.08
N THR A 17 23.56 -7.06 49.41
CA THR A 17 22.81 -7.63 48.29
C THR A 17 21.55 -8.31 48.83
N PRO A 18 20.36 -8.08 48.28
CA PRO A 18 19.29 -9.06 48.33
C PRO A 18 19.35 -9.93 47.07
N THR A 19 19.47 -11.22 47.33
CA THR A 19 19.37 -12.36 46.42
C THR A 19 18.02 -12.41 45.70
N SER A 20 18.10 -12.63 44.38
CA SER A 20 17.22 -13.43 43.52
C SER A 20 15.71 -13.41 43.82
N GLY A 21 15.01 -12.56 43.08
CA GLY A 21 13.71 -12.91 42.51
C GLY A 21 13.86 -12.85 41.01
N ALA A 22 13.75 -13.98 40.32
CA ALA A 22 13.66 -14.01 38.86
C ALA A 22 12.59 -13.00 38.42
N PRO A 23 12.88 -12.08 37.48
CA PRO A 23 11.80 -11.41 36.79
C PRO A 23 11.09 -12.51 36.01
N HIS A 24 9.83 -12.77 36.37
CA HIS A 24 8.89 -13.32 35.40
C HIS A 24 9.11 -12.55 34.09
N GLU A 25 9.44 -13.26 33.01
CA GLU A 25 9.43 -12.72 31.65
C GLU A 25 7.99 -12.32 31.31
N ALA A 26 7.55 -11.18 31.86
CA ALA A 26 6.48 -10.40 31.31
C ALA A 26 7.07 -9.78 30.04
N GLY A 27 6.59 -10.26 28.88
CA GLY A 27 7.12 -9.91 27.56
C GLY A 27 7.53 -8.45 27.47
N ALA A 28 8.83 -8.21 27.29
CA ALA A 28 9.36 -6.88 27.05
C ALA A 28 8.61 -6.28 25.86
N ALA A 29 8.10 -5.06 26.01
CA ALA A 29 7.44 -4.37 24.91
C ALA A 29 8.42 -4.34 23.72
N PRO A 30 7.96 -4.69 22.51
CA PRO A 30 8.83 -4.74 21.33
C PRO A 30 9.55 -3.41 21.12
N ASP A 31 10.79 -3.47 20.63
CA ASP A 31 11.59 -2.28 20.36
C ASP A 31 10.84 -1.34 19.39
N LEU A 32 11.16 -0.05 19.42
CA LEU A 32 10.50 0.95 18.58
C LEU A 32 10.47 0.54 17.10
N TRP A 33 11.60 0.04 16.59
CA TRP A 33 11.71 -0.34 15.18
C TRP A 33 10.89 -1.59 14.86
N GLU A 34 10.82 -2.53 15.79
CA GLU A 34 9.97 -3.73 15.67
C GLU A 34 8.48 -3.35 15.63
N ARG A 35 8.05 -2.41 16.47
CA ARG A 35 6.66 -1.90 16.45
C ARG A 35 6.31 -1.20 15.14
N LEU A 36 7.25 -0.45 14.56
CA LEU A 36 7.07 0.17 13.25
C LEU A 36 7.00 -0.89 12.14
N ALA A 37 7.87 -1.90 12.19
CA ALA A 37 7.98 -2.95 11.18
C ALA A 37 6.92 -4.07 11.30
N ALA A 38 6.18 -4.12 12.41
CA ALA A 38 5.19 -5.16 12.67
C ALA A 38 4.25 -5.40 11.47
N PRO A 39 3.89 -6.66 11.14
CA PRO A 39 2.96 -6.95 10.06
C PRO A 39 1.62 -6.20 10.20
N PHE A 40 0.95 -6.00 9.08
CA PHE A 40 -0.40 -5.42 9.07
C PHE A 40 -1.44 -6.54 9.08
N ALA A 41 -2.63 -6.24 9.61
CA ALA A 41 -3.73 -7.18 9.50
C ALA A 41 -4.08 -7.41 8.02
N ALA A 42 -4.55 -8.60 7.66
CA ALA A 42 -4.76 -8.99 6.27
C ALA A 42 -5.72 -8.04 5.53
N GLU A 43 -6.74 -7.52 6.24
CA GLU A 43 -7.72 -6.55 5.75
C GLU A 43 -7.13 -5.14 5.49
N GLU A 44 -5.99 -4.81 6.08
CA GLU A 44 -5.28 -3.55 5.85
C GLU A 44 -4.33 -3.61 4.65
N VAL A 45 -3.98 -4.83 4.23
CA VAL A 45 -3.16 -5.10 3.05
C VAL A 45 -4.05 -5.22 1.83
N ARG A 46 -3.76 -4.41 0.82
CA ARG A 46 -4.47 -4.41 -0.45
C ARG A 46 -3.64 -5.11 -1.51
N SER A 47 -4.32 -5.71 -2.47
CA SER A 47 -3.69 -6.29 -3.66
C SER A 47 -4.17 -5.57 -4.90
N ARG A 48 -3.26 -5.37 -5.86
CA ARG A 48 -3.60 -4.94 -7.22
C ARG A 48 -2.84 -5.78 -8.22
N ARG A 49 -3.46 -6.08 -9.37
CA ARG A 49 -2.77 -6.77 -10.46
C ARG A 49 -1.73 -5.85 -11.08
N GLY A 50 -0.47 -6.23 -11.02
CA GLY A 50 0.64 -5.55 -11.67
C GLY A 50 1.08 -6.27 -12.95
N PRO A 51 1.98 -5.64 -13.74
CA PRO A 51 2.50 -6.26 -14.97
C PRO A 51 3.26 -7.58 -14.75
N ARG A 52 3.79 -7.81 -13.54
CA ARG A 52 4.58 -8.99 -13.17
C ARG A 52 3.90 -9.87 -12.11
N GLY A 53 2.60 -9.73 -11.95
CA GLY A 53 1.83 -10.44 -10.91
C GLY A 53 1.20 -9.50 -9.89
N ASP A 54 0.58 -10.07 -8.87
CA ASP A 54 -0.15 -9.32 -7.86
C ASP A 54 0.81 -8.56 -6.93
N LEU A 55 0.60 -7.26 -6.82
CA LEU A 55 1.35 -6.36 -5.95
C LEU A 55 0.55 -6.13 -4.68
N ARG A 56 1.14 -6.46 -3.53
CA ARG A 56 0.58 -6.14 -2.22
C ARG A 56 1.06 -4.78 -1.75
N TYR A 57 0.18 -4.01 -1.13
CA TYR A 57 0.52 -2.68 -0.63
C TYR A 57 -0.43 -2.25 0.49
N ILE A 58 0.02 -1.35 1.35
CA ILE A 58 -0.83 -0.60 2.28
C ILE A 58 -1.19 0.77 1.72
N THR A 59 -2.27 1.37 2.23
CA THR A 59 -2.61 2.75 1.90
C THR A 59 -1.73 3.75 2.68
N ALA A 60 -1.59 4.98 2.18
CA ALA A 60 -0.95 6.06 2.93
C ALA A 60 -1.66 6.32 4.28
N ARG A 61 -2.98 6.13 4.35
CA ARG A 61 -3.75 6.22 5.61
C ARG A 61 -3.32 5.16 6.61
N THR A 62 -3.11 3.92 6.16
CA THR A 62 -2.65 2.81 6.99
C THR A 62 -1.26 3.08 7.55
N ALA A 63 -0.31 3.50 6.70
CA ALA A 63 1.05 3.87 7.13
C ALA A 63 1.05 5.03 8.14
N ARG A 64 0.25 6.07 7.89
CA ARG A 64 0.07 7.20 8.81
C ARG A 64 -0.50 6.76 10.16
N ARG A 65 -1.46 5.83 10.16
CA ARG A 65 -2.05 5.30 11.40
C ARG A 65 -0.99 4.59 12.24
N ARG A 66 -0.14 3.76 11.61
CA ARG A 66 1.00 3.11 12.28
C ARG A 66 1.94 4.12 12.92
N LEU A 67 2.33 5.18 12.20
CA LEU A 67 3.16 6.25 12.77
C LEU A 67 2.50 6.89 13.99
N ASN A 68 1.21 7.24 13.89
CA ASN A 68 0.48 7.84 15.01
C ASN A 68 0.33 6.91 16.22
N GLU A 69 0.08 5.62 15.99
CA GLU A 69 -0.09 4.61 17.04
C GLU A 69 1.23 4.30 17.75
N VAL A 70 2.34 4.24 17.00
CA VAL A 70 3.64 3.84 17.54
C VAL A 70 4.39 5.01 18.17
N LEU A 71 4.42 6.15 17.49
CA LEU A 71 5.20 7.34 17.86
C LEU A 71 4.35 8.41 18.54
N GLY A 72 3.06 8.49 18.23
CA GLY A 72 2.23 9.67 18.52
C GLY A 72 2.34 10.74 17.43
N PRO A 73 1.27 11.49 17.15
CA PRO A 73 1.21 12.43 16.01
C PRO A 73 2.17 13.63 16.12
N ALA A 74 2.69 13.94 17.32
CA ALA A 74 3.65 15.01 17.53
C ALA A 74 5.11 14.60 17.27
N ASN A 75 5.39 13.29 17.19
CA ASN A 75 6.76 12.75 17.15
C ASN A 75 7.18 12.31 15.75
N TRP A 76 6.47 12.75 14.72
CA TRP A 76 6.89 12.59 13.34
C TRP A 76 6.37 13.73 12.47
N SER A 77 7.04 13.97 11.35
CA SER A 77 6.61 14.93 10.33
C SER A 77 7.04 14.45 8.96
N CYS A 78 6.33 14.85 7.92
CA CYS A 78 6.77 14.64 6.56
C CYS A 78 6.74 15.95 5.76
N ARG A 79 7.75 16.15 4.93
CA ARG A 79 7.78 17.20 3.91
C ARG A 79 7.65 16.54 2.55
N VAL A 80 6.74 17.07 1.72
CA VAL A 80 6.50 16.58 0.36
C VAL A 80 6.88 17.68 -0.61
N GLU A 81 7.76 17.36 -1.55
CA GLU A 81 8.31 18.30 -2.52
C GLU A 81 8.10 17.73 -3.93
N PRO A 82 7.24 18.36 -4.76
CA PRO A 82 7.05 17.92 -6.13
C PRO A 82 8.29 18.27 -6.98
N ALA A 83 8.64 17.38 -7.90
CA ALA A 83 9.60 17.59 -8.97
C ALA A 83 8.95 17.26 -10.33
N GLU A 84 9.69 17.42 -11.42
CA GLU A 84 9.16 17.32 -12.79
C GLU A 84 8.56 15.94 -13.13
N HIS A 85 9.15 14.86 -12.61
CA HIS A 85 8.73 13.48 -12.93
C HIS A 85 8.51 12.60 -11.69
N TRP A 86 8.69 13.15 -10.50
CA TRP A 86 8.58 12.43 -9.25
C TRP A 86 8.22 13.38 -8.11
N VAL A 87 7.85 12.83 -6.97
CA VAL A 87 7.62 13.56 -5.72
C VAL A 87 8.60 13.04 -4.68
N ARG A 88 9.32 13.91 -3.97
CA ARG A 88 10.15 13.51 -2.82
C ARG A 88 9.34 13.66 -1.55
N CYS A 89 9.46 12.68 -0.69
CA CYS A 89 8.99 12.76 0.69
C CYS A 89 10.18 12.59 1.64
N SER A 90 10.39 13.57 2.51
CA SER A 90 11.33 13.50 3.63
C SER A 90 10.53 13.25 4.90
N LEU A 91 10.66 12.05 5.47
CA LEU A 91 9.98 11.63 6.69
C LEU A 91 10.95 11.70 7.87
N THR A 92 10.59 12.49 8.88
CA THR A 92 11.36 12.68 10.10
C THR A 92 10.63 12.04 11.28
N ILE A 93 11.32 11.20 12.04
CA ILE A 93 10.85 10.61 13.31
C ILE A 93 11.66 11.20 14.46
N ILE A 94 10.98 11.62 15.53
CA ILE A 94 11.58 12.04 16.79
C ILE A 94 11.62 10.83 17.72
N LEU A 95 12.82 10.42 18.12
CA LEU A 95 13.05 9.29 19.01
C LEU A 95 12.74 9.65 20.47
N PRO A 96 12.52 8.64 21.35
CA PRO A 96 12.29 8.88 22.78
C PRO A 96 13.41 9.66 23.48
N ASP A 97 14.65 9.60 22.97
CA ASP A 97 15.80 10.36 23.47
C ASP A 97 15.87 11.80 22.91
N GLY A 98 14.87 12.21 22.12
CA GLY A 98 14.76 13.53 21.50
C GLY A 98 15.53 13.69 20.19
N LYS A 99 16.29 12.69 19.72
CA LYS A 99 16.99 12.78 18.44
C LYS A 99 16.03 12.65 17.27
N ALA A 100 16.28 13.42 16.22
CA ALA A 100 15.54 13.33 14.96
C ALA A 100 16.27 12.42 13.96
N VAL A 101 15.54 11.51 13.32
CA VAL A 101 16.02 10.69 12.21
C VAL A 101 15.17 10.99 10.98
N THR A 102 15.80 11.45 9.89
CA THR A 102 15.13 11.74 8.62
C THR A 102 15.55 10.73 7.57
N ARG A 103 14.58 10.19 6.82
CA ARG A 103 14.82 9.37 5.63
C ARG A 103 13.98 9.89 4.47
N GLU A 104 14.51 9.77 3.27
CA GLU A 104 13.90 10.34 2.07
C GLU A 104 13.65 9.27 1.02
N ALA A 105 12.50 9.36 0.36
CA ALA A 105 12.18 8.52 -0.78
C ALA A 105 11.46 9.33 -1.86
N VAL A 106 11.54 8.83 -3.09
CA VAL A 106 10.82 9.38 -4.24
C VAL A 106 9.66 8.48 -4.64
N GLY A 107 8.51 9.07 -4.94
CA GLY A 107 7.35 8.43 -5.54
C GLY A 107 7.17 8.87 -6.99
N GLY A 108 6.70 7.96 -7.83
CA GLY A 108 6.40 8.27 -9.24
C GLY A 108 5.01 8.85 -9.40
N TYR A 109 4.82 9.76 -10.37
CA TYR A 109 3.47 10.16 -10.77
C TYR A 109 2.80 9.00 -11.52
N PRO A 110 1.66 8.48 -11.03
CA PRO A 110 0.92 7.47 -11.76
C PRO A 110 0.28 8.07 -13.02
N ASP A 111 0.06 7.25 -14.04
CA ASP A 111 -0.66 7.65 -15.25
C ASP A 111 -2.18 7.72 -14.98
N MET A 112 -2.60 8.89 -14.48
CA MET A 112 -3.97 9.21 -14.09
C MET A 112 -4.59 10.26 -15.04
N PRO A 113 -5.92 10.25 -15.23
CA PRO A 113 -6.58 11.11 -16.21
C PRO A 113 -6.52 12.61 -15.88
N THR A 114 -6.37 12.98 -14.61
CA THR A 114 -6.27 14.38 -14.17
C THR A 114 -4.93 14.64 -13.51
N ASP A 115 -4.36 15.83 -13.70
CA ASP A 115 -3.09 16.20 -13.08
C ASP A 115 -3.20 16.26 -11.55
N GLU A 116 -4.38 16.60 -11.02
CA GLU A 116 -4.64 16.57 -9.58
C GLU A 116 -4.53 15.15 -9.00
N ASP A 117 -5.08 14.14 -9.69
CA ASP A 117 -4.98 12.75 -9.28
C ASP A 117 -3.55 12.20 -9.42
N LYS A 118 -2.79 12.70 -10.42
CA LYS A 118 -1.36 12.38 -10.56
C LYS A 118 -0.58 12.86 -9.35
N VAL A 119 -0.75 14.13 -8.96
CA VAL A 119 -0.06 14.73 -7.81
C VAL A 119 -0.40 13.97 -6.52
N LYS A 120 -1.69 13.76 -6.23
CA LYS A 120 -2.15 13.00 -5.06
C LYS A 120 -1.60 11.57 -5.03
N GLY A 121 -1.51 10.94 -6.20
CA GLY A 121 -0.92 9.62 -6.37
C GLY A 121 0.58 9.60 -6.07
N GLY A 122 1.33 10.57 -6.60
CA GLY A 122 2.77 10.74 -6.37
C GLY A 122 3.10 11.01 -4.90
N ASP A 123 2.36 11.91 -4.25
CA ASP A 123 2.50 12.22 -2.82
C ASP A 123 2.31 10.95 -1.96
N SER A 124 1.25 10.20 -2.25
CA SER A 124 0.92 8.97 -1.53
C SER A 124 1.98 7.89 -1.76
N ASP A 125 2.55 7.79 -2.96
CA ASP A 125 3.61 6.84 -3.26
C ASP A 125 4.91 7.20 -2.55
N ALA A 126 5.33 8.48 -2.63
CA ALA A 126 6.53 8.99 -1.98
C ALA A 126 6.47 8.79 -0.46
N PHE A 127 5.34 9.13 0.16
CA PHE A 127 5.13 8.96 1.60
C PHE A 127 5.23 7.49 2.03
N LYS A 128 4.55 6.58 1.33
CA LYS A 128 4.64 5.14 1.64
C LYS A 128 6.07 4.62 1.48
N ARG A 129 6.79 5.04 0.45
CA ARG A 129 8.18 4.63 0.21
C ARG A 129 9.12 5.17 1.29
N ALA A 130 8.89 6.39 1.81
CA ALA A 130 9.64 6.91 2.94
C ALA A 130 9.35 6.12 4.23
N CYS A 131 8.11 5.68 4.43
CA CYS A 131 7.72 4.82 5.56
C CYS A 131 8.43 3.45 5.53
N VAL A 132 8.61 2.85 4.34
CA VAL A 132 9.34 1.58 4.16
C VAL A 132 10.76 1.68 4.69
N LEU A 133 11.42 2.83 4.53
CA LEU A 133 12.77 3.01 5.05
C LEU A 133 12.83 2.95 6.59
N PHE A 134 11.70 3.05 7.30
CA PHE A 134 11.62 2.83 8.75
C PHE A 134 11.01 1.45 9.10
N GLY A 135 10.96 0.52 8.15
CA GLY A 135 10.42 -0.83 8.30
C GLY A 135 8.91 -0.95 8.05
N ILE A 136 8.18 0.16 7.93
CA ILE A 136 6.71 0.14 7.82
C ILE A 136 6.30 -0.43 6.47
N GLY A 137 5.78 -1.66 6.48
CA GLY A 137 5.32 -2.35 5.28
C GLY A 137 6.46 -2.80 4.37
N GLU A 138 7.71 -2.83 4.86
CA GLU A 138 8.88 -3.30 4.11
C GLU A 138 8.72 -4.75 3.64
N TYR A 139 8.13 -5.62 4.46
CA TYR A 139 7.86 -7.02 4.11
C TYR A 139 6.92 -7.19 2.90
N LEU A 140 6.24 -6.13 2.46
CA LEU A 140 5.39 -6.14 1.25
C LEU A 140 6.20 -5.89 -0.02
N TYR A 141 7.47 -5.46 0.10
CA TYR A 141 8.38 -5.17 -1.01
C TYR A 141 9.37 -6.32 -1.31
N GLY A 142 9.27 -7.45 -0.59
CA GLY A 142 10.21 -8.56 -0.70
C GLY A 142 10.18 -9.31 -2.05
N ASP A 143 11.32 -9.92 -2.37
CA ASP A 143 11.50 -10.85 -3.50
C ASP A 143 10.97 -12.27 -3.20
N GLU A 144 10.57 -12.54 -1.97
CA GLU A 144 9.98 -13.81 -1.58
C GLU A 144 8.50 -13.87 -2.02
N PRO A 145 8.05 -15.01 -2.60
CA PRO A 145 6.67 -15.16 -3.01
C PRO A 145 5.77 -14.92 -1.80
N ALA A 146 4.83 -13.98 -1.96
CA ALA A 146 3.86 -13.68 -0.92
C ALA A 146 3.21 -14.98 -0.43
N GLU A 147 3.45 -15.35 0.83
CA GLU A 147 2.72 -16.44 1.47
C GLU A 147 1.23 -16.23 1.19
N PRO A 148 0.52 -17.25 0.64
CA PRO A 148 -0.86 -17.11 0.26
C PRO A 148 -1.66 -16.74 1.50
N GLY A 149 -2.23 -15.53 1.49
CA GLY A 149 -3.17 -15.11 2.52
C GLY A 149 -4.36 -16.08 2.59
N PRO A 150 -5.04 -16.18 3.74
CA PRO A 150 -6.22 -17.01 3.86
C PRO A 150 -7.21 -16.63 2.75
N ALA A 151 -7.75 -17.64 2.08
CA ALA A 151 -8.72 -17.45 1.01
C ALA A 151 -9.84 -16.51 1.49
N PRO A 152 -10.27 -15.53 0.68
CA PRO A 152 -11.34 -14.63 1.08
C PRO A 152 -12.56 -15.45 1.49
N PRO A 153 -13.31 -15.03 2.52
CA PRO A 153 -14.51 -15.75 2.93
C PRO A 153 -15.43 -15.86 1.72
N THR A 154 -15.75 -17.09 1.34
CA THR A 154 -16.76 -17.35 0.31
C THR A 154 -18.08 -16.85 0.86
N SER A 155 -18.51 -15.65 0.47
CA SER A 155 -19.82 -15.15 0.86
C SER A 155 -20.88 -15.92 0.07
N ASN A 156 -21.42 -16.96 0.68
CA ASN A 156 -22.69 -17.52 0.26
C ASN A 156 -23.81 -16.70 0.92
N GLY A 157 -24.58 -15.97 0.10
CA GLY A 157 -25.96 -15.57 0.34
C GLY A 157 -26.22 -14.23 1.04
N ASP A 158 -26.79 -13.25 0.32
CA ASP A 158 -28.23 -12.97 0.41
C ASP A 158 -28.73 -11.86 -0.53
N GLY A 159 -29.51 -12.29 -1.53
CA GLY A 159 -30.78 -11.70 -1.96
C GLY A 159 -30.84 -10.24 -2.42
N ARG A 160 -30.80 -10.04 -3.75
CA ARG A 160 -31.89 -9.41 -4.52
C ARG A 160 -31.65 -9.50 -6.05
N GLY A 161 -32.49 -10.27 -6.74
CA GLY A 161 -32.83 -10.04 -8.16
C GLY A 161 -32.20 -10.97 -9.21
N GLU A 162 -32.98 -11.98 -9.62
CA GLU A 162 -32.95 -12.78 -10.86
C GLU A 162 -31.87 -13.86 -11.07
N PRO A 163 -32.27 -15.08 -11.52
CA PRO A 163 -31.34 -16.08 -11.99
C PRO A 163 -30.92 -15.68 -13.41
N ARG A 164 -29.83 -14.92 -13.55
CA ARG A 164 -29.14 -14.85 -14.84
C ARG A 164 -28.37 -16.14 -15.01
N ASN A 165 -29.02 -17.09 -15.69
CA ASN A 165 -28.36 -18.03 -16.56
C ASN A 165 -27.48 -17.21 -17.53
N VAL A 166 -26.21 -16.99 -17.18
CA VAL A 166 -25.21 -16.40 -18.09
C VAL A 166 -24.37 -17.54 -18.65
N PRO A 167 -24.51 -17.84 -19.95
CA PRO A 167 -23.62 -18.71 -20.69
C PRO A 167 -22.14 -18.32 -20.53
N ARG A 168 -21.26 -19.33 -20.57
CA ARG A 168 -19.81 -19.28 -20.25
C ARG A 168 -18.93 -18.51 -21.27
N ASP A 169 -19.52 -17.72 -22.14
CA ASP A 169 -18.90 -17.15 -23.35
C ASP A 169 -18.74 -15.62 -23.31
N ARG A 170 -19.18 -14.94 -22.25
CA ARG A 170 -19.20 -13.47 -22.24
C ARG A 170 -17.98 -12.89 -21.54
N ILE A 171 -16.96 -12.54 -22.32
CA ILE A 171 -15.93 -11.58 -21.88
C ILE A 171 -16.65 -10.26 -21.58
N SER A 172 -16.47 -9.73 -20.37
CA SER A 172 -17.04 -8.45 -19.95
C SER A 172 -15.93 -7.57 -19.40
N PHE A 173 -16.00 -6.27 -19.73
CA PHE A 173 -15.00 -5.30 -19.33
C PHE A 173 -15.57 -4.35 -18.28
N PRO A 174 -14.85 -4.10 -17.17
CA PRO A 174 -15.31 -3.19 -16.13
C PRO A 174 -15.38 -1.73 -16.60
N ASP A 175 -14.59 -1.36 -17.61
CA ASP A 175 -14.59 -0.04 -18.24
C ASP A 175 -13.96 -0.08 -19.65
N ALA A 176 -14.04 1.06 -20.36
CA ALA A 176 -13.50 1.24 -21.70
C ALA A 176 -11.95 1.15 -21.75
N ARG A 177 -11.25 1.37 -20.63
CA ARG A 177 -9.78 1.26 -20.56
C ARG A 177 -9.35 -0.20 -20.50
N ALA A 178 -10.08 -1.03 -19.77
CA ALA A 178 -9.91 -2.47 -19.74
C ALA A 178 -10.21 -3.11 -21.11
N PHE A 179 -11.28 -2.65 -21.79
CA PHE A 179 -11.57 -3.05 -23.16
C PHE A 179 -10.45 -2.66 -24.12
N TYR A 180 -9.97 -1.41 -24.08
CA TYR A 180 -8.85 -0.97 -24.90
C TYR A 180 -7.56 -1.77 -24.66
N GLY A 181 -7.24 -2.08 -23.40
CA GLY A 181 -6.11 -2.95 -23.05
C GLY A 181 -6.24 -4.33 -23.69
N TRP A 182 -7.41 -4.94 -23.58
CA TRP A 182 -7.69 -6.23 -24.21
C TRP A 182 -7.59 -6.20 -25.74
N LEU A 183 -8.10 -5.16 -26.40
CA LEU A 183 -7.93 -4.98 -27.84
C LEU A 183 -6.46 -4.93 -28.25
N LYS A 184 -5.64 -4.21 -27.48
CA LYS A 184 -4.20 -4.09 -27.73
C LYS A 184 -3.48 -5.42 -27.55
N ASP A 185 -3.75 -6.12 -26.44
CA ASP A 185 -3.09 -7.37 -26.09
C ASP A 185 -3.41 -8.51 -27.06
N ASN A 186 -4.58 -8.47 -27.71
CA ASN A 186 -5.04 -9.49 -28.65
C ASN A 186 -4.95 -9.05 -30.13
N GLY A 187 -4.40 -7.86 -30.41
CA GLY A 187 -4.24 -7.36 -31.79
C GLY A 187 -5.56 -6.99 -32.49
N TYR A 188 -6.62 -6.70 -31.75
CA TYR A 188 -7.96 -6.41 -32.29
C TYR A 188 -8.23 -4.91 -32.51
N LEU A 189 -7.24 -4.04 -32.33
CA LEU A 189 -7.41 -2.58 -32.52
C LEU A 189 -7.94 -2.22 -33.91
N ALA A 190 -7.44 -2.87 -34.96
CA ALA A 190 -7.91 -2.64 -36.32
C ALA A 190 -9.36 -3.09 -36.54
N ILE A 191 -9.78 -4.18 -35.89
CA ILE A 191 -11.16 -4.68 -35.96
C ILE A 191 -12.09 -3.72 -35.21
N ALA A 192 -11.69 -3.27 -34.03
CA ALA A 192 -12.44 -2.28 -33.26
C ALA A 192 -12.59 -0.95 -34.02
N GLU A 193 -11.56 -0.49 -34.73
CA GLU A 193 -11.63 0.71 -35.56
C GLU A 193 -12.61 0.57 -36.73
N GLN A 194 -12.64 -0.60 -37.39
CA GLN A 194 -13.64 -0.90 -38.43
C GLN A 194 -15.07 -0.88 -37.88
N ILE A 195 -15.28 -1.47 -36.71
CA ILE A 195 -16.59 -1.45 -36.03
C ILE A 195 -16.95 0.00 -35.68
N ALA A 196 -16.00 0.78 -35.17
CA ALA A 196 -16.21 2.18 -34.81
C ALA A 196 -16.73 3.02 -35.97
N ASN A 197 -16.05 2.90 -37.12
CA ASN A 197 -16.39 3.66 -38.33
C ASN A 197 -17.71 3.19 -38.95
N ARG A 198 -18.05 1.90 -38.79
CA ARG A 198 -19.27 1.31 -39.36
C ARG A 198 -20.52 1.67 -38.54
N GLU A 199 -20.40 1.70 -37.22
CA GLU A 199 -21.50 1.93 -36.29
C GLU A 199 -21.57 3.38 -35.76
N ASP A 200 -20.73 4.27 -36.30
CA ASP A 200 -20.60 5.68 -35.88
C ASP A 200 -20.30 5.83 -34.37
N TYR A 201 -19.43 4.97 -33.84
CA TYR A 201 -18.99 5.05 -32.44
C TYR A 201 -17.94 6.16 -32.28
N PRO A 202 -17.72 6.66 -31.04
CA PRO A 202 -16.67 7.64 -30.78
C PRO A 202 -15.31 7.18 -31.29
N VAL A 203 -14.56 8.05 -31.96
CA VAL A 203 -13.22 7.76 -32.52
C VAL A 203 -12.26 7.18 -31.47
N ARG A 204 -12.37 7.62 -30.22
CA ARG A 204 -11.57 7.10 -29.12
C ARG A 204 -12.35 6.01 -28.36
N VAL A 205 -11.81 4.78 -28.36
CA VAL A 205 -12.38 3.62 -27.65
C VAL A 205 -12.65 3.89 -26.17
N VAL A 206 -11.83 4.72 -25.52
CA VAL A 206 -12.03 5.11 -24.11
C VAL A 206 -13.32 5.90 -23.85
N ASN A 207 -13.98 6.41 -24.90
CA ASN A 207 -15.26 7.12 -24.82
C ASN A 207 -16.46 6.23 -25.15
N TRP A 208 -16.25 4.93 -25.38
CA TRP A 208 -17.34 4.00 -25.70
C TRP A 208 -18.16 3.69 -24.46
N THR A 209 -19.48 3.62 -24.66
CA THR A 209 -20.41 3.19 -23.63
C THR A 209 -20.29 1.68 -23.37
N PRO A 210 -20.71 1.18 -22.20
CA PRO A 210 -20.71 -0.25 -21.91
C PRO A 210 -21.46 -1.08 -22.97
N ALA A 211 -22.56 -0.55 -23.52
CA ALA A 211 -23.31 -1.22 -24.58
C ALA A 211 -22.53 -1.35 -25.89
N GLN A 212 -21.79 -0.30 -26.28
CA GLN A 212 -20.93 -0.32 -27.46
C GLN A 212 -19.75 -1.29 -27.29
N ILE A 213 -19.18 -1.36 -26.08
CA ILE A 213 -18.11 -2.30 -25.73
C ILE A 213 -18.63 -3.74 -25.83
N ASP A 214 -19.77 -4.04 -25.24
CA ASP A 214 -20.36 -5.37 -25.28
C ASP A 214 -20.67 -5.82 -26.72
N ALA A 215 -21.26 -4.94 -27.53
CA ALA A 215 -21.57 -5.22 -28.93
C ALA A 215 -20.30 -5.50 -29.75
N ALA A 216 -19.28 -4.64 -29.62
CA ALA A 216 -18.03 -4.81 -30.33
C ALA A 216 -17.24 -6.05 -29.87
N THR A 217 -17.31 -6.40 -28.58
CA THR A 217 -16.65 -7.58 -28.03
C THR A 217 -17.18 -8.86 -28.67
N LEU A 218 -18.51 -8.98 -28.79
CA LEU A 218 -19.15 -10.14 -29.44
C LEU A 218 -18.72 -10.26 -30.91
N GLU A 219 -18.78 -9.15 -31.64
CA GLU A 219 -18.40 -9.14 -33.06
C GLU A 219 -16.92 -9.45 -33.28
N ILE A 220 -16.03 -8.94 -32.41
CA ILE A 220 -14.60 -9.27 -32.47
C ILE A 220 -14.36 -10.76 -32.22
N LEU A 221 -15.05 -11.34 -31.23
CA LEU A 221 -14.92 -12.77 -30.92
C LEU A 221 -15.47 -13.65 -32.05
N GLU A 222 -16.56 -13.25 -32.70
CA GLU A 222 -17.08 -13.94 -33.88
C GLU A 222 -16.09 -13.87 -35.06
N ARG A 223 -15.53 -12.69 -35.34
CA ARG A 223 -14.55 -12.49 -36.42
C ARG A 223 -13.24 -13.24 -36.15
N ALA A 224 -12.78 -13.29 -34.90
CA ALA A 224 -11.57 -14.01 -34.50
C ALA A 224 -11.78 -15.53 -34.41
N GLY A 225 -12.98 -15.98 -34.04
CA GLY A 225 -13.36 -17.39 -33.95
C GLY A 225 -13.61 -18.07 -35.30
N GLY A 226 -13.95 -17.29 -36.35
CA GLY A 226 -14.18 -17.79 -37.71
C GLY A 226 -12.93 -17.99 -38.58
N GLN A 227 -11.72 -17.75 -38.06
CA GLN A 227 -10.45 -17.94 -38.79
C GLN A 227 -9.73 -19.26 -38.45
N ARG A 228 -10.45 -20.33 -38.13
CA ARG A 228 -9.89 -21.68 -37.98
C ARG A 228 -10.42 -22.64 -39.03
#